data_AF-A0ABD1AGG8-F1
#
_entry.id   AF-A0ABD1AGG8-F1
#
_cell.length_a   1.000
_cell.length_b   1.000
_cell.length_c   1.000
_cell.angle_alpha   90.00
_cell.angle_beta   90.00
_cell.angle_gamma   90.00
#
_symmetry.space_group_name_H-M   'P 1'
#
loop_
_entity.id
_entity.type
_entity.pdbx_description
1 polymer ?
#
loop_
_entity_poly.entity_id
_entity_poly.type
_entity_poly.pdbx_seq_one_letter_code
_entity_poly.pdbx_strand_id
1 'polypeptide(L)'
;MLQPSLMRFDLRSEKLDLFNILPTKISSKSHHFETLIIYKGKVAIVTKSASFKFYVWAIDQDAQNHEWLMIISFRILTRSLRVIGTTHTGEFILAPSSYSDDVYVAHYNPGTNDYREIKFMITKLSPHCYRRAMVFSDYLENVRLMSKRNFMI
;
A
#
# COMPACT_ATOMS: atom_id res chain seq x y z
N MET A 1 4.18 -6.28 -23.20
CA MET A 1 3.79 -6.10 -21.78
C MET A 1 3.54 -4.62 -21.55
N LEU A 2 2.42 -4.24 -20.92
CA LEU A 2 2.11 -2.84 -20.60
C LEU A 2 2.97 -2.40 -19.41
N GLN A 3 3.72 -1.31 -19.58
CA GLN A 3 4.52 -0.72 -18.50
C GLN A 3 3.59 0.03 -17.53
N PRO A 4 3.65 -0.23 -16.21
CA PRO A 4 2.81 0.48 -15.25
C PRO A 4 3.03 1.99 -15.33
N SER A 5 1.97 2.75 -15.18
CA SER A 5 1.99 4.21 -15.27
C SER A 5 1.33 4.81 -14.04
N LEU A 6 1.95 5.85 -13.50
CA LEU A 6 1.36 6.68 -12.46
C LEU A 6 0.50 7.75 -13.16
N MET A 7 -0.81 7.67 -12.92
CA MET A 7 -1.78 8.65 -13.42
C MET A 7 -2.12 9.65 -12.31
N ARG A 8 -2.43 10.88 -12.69
CA ARG A 8 -2.93 11.94 -11.81
C ARG A 8 -4.32 12.35 -12.27
N PHE A 9 -5.26 12.40 -11.34
CA PHE A 9 -6.60 12.93 -11.59
C PHE A 9 -6.71 14.30 -10.93
N ASP A 10 -6.92 15.35 -11.72
CA ASP A 10 -7.18 16.70 -11.22
C ASP A 10 -8.69 16.90 -11.04
N LEU A 11 -9.12 17.06 -9.78
CA LEU A 11 -10.52 17.27 -9.42
C LEU A 11 -11.10 18.58 -9.95
N ARG A 12 -10.28 19.63 -10.12
CA ARG A 12 -10.79 20.95 -10.56
C ARG A 12 -11.09 20.97 -12.05
N SER A 13 -10.26 20.30 -12.83
CA SER A 13 -10.40 20.23 -14.29
C SER A 13 -11.08 18.94 -14.76
N GLU A 14 -11.32 17.99 -13.86
CA GLU A 14 -11.85 16.64 -14.12
C GLU A 14 -11.04 15.86 -15.17
N LYS A 15 -9.72 16.10 -15.22
CA LYS A 15 -8.81 15.49 -16.19
C LYS A 15 -7.95 14.41 -15.55
N LEU A 16 -7.76 13.32 -16.31
CA LEU A 16 -6.83 12.25 -15.98
C LEU A 16 -5.60 12.36 -16.89
N ASP A 17 -4.46 12.67 -16.29
CA ASP A 17 -3.20 12.89 -16.99
C ASP A 17 -2.16 11.83 -16.60
N LEU A 18 -1.30 11.48 -17.55
CA LEU A 18 -0.12 10.67 -17.28
C LEU A 18 0.89 11.51 -16.49
N PHE A 19 1.18 11.11 -15.26
CA PHE A 19 2.15 11.82 -14.42
C PHE A 19 3.56 11.28 -14.59
N ASN A 20 3.73 9.95 -14.57
CA ASN A 20 5.05 9.34 -14.69
C ASN A 20 4.94 7.88 -15.15
N ILE A 21 5.94 7.38 -15.86
CA ILE A 21 6.02 5.97 -16.26
C ILE A 21 6.91 5.23 -15.27
N LEU A 22 6.44 4.12 -14.68
CA LEU A 22 7.26 3.37 -13.73
C LEU A 22 8.50 2.78 -14.42
N PRO A 23 9.71 3.03 -13.90
CA PRO A 23 10.91 2.41 -14.42
C PRO A 23 10.84 0.88 -14.37
N THR A 24 11.37 0.23 -15.41
CA THR A 24 11.41 -1.24 -15.52
C THR A 24 12.11 -1.91 -14.32
N LYS A 25 13.09 -1.24 -13.70
CA LYS A 25 13.79 -1.69 -12.48
C LYS A 25 12.87 -1.88 -11.26
N ILE A 26 11.71 -1.19 -11.22
CA ILE A 26 10.72 -1.34 -10.14
C ILE A 26 9.86 -2.55 -10.43
N SER A 27 9.37 -2.65 -11.68
CA SER A 27 8.52 -3.74 -12.14
C SER A 27 9.23 -5.10 -12.10
N SER A 28 10.50 -5.17 -12.49
CA SER A 28 11.27 -6.43 -12.48
C SER A 28 11.54 -7.01 -11.08
N LYS A 29 11.45 -6.17 -10.04
CA LYS A 29 11.64 -6.59 -8.64
C LYS A 29 10.34 -7.04 -7.98
N SER A 30 9.20 -6.75 -8.60
CA SER A 30 7.89 -7.13 -8.09
C SER A 30 7.51 -8.48 -8.68
N HIS A 31 7.51 -9.52 -7.84
CA HIS A 31 7.02 -10.82 -8.31
C HIS A 31 5.50 -10.93 -8.23
N HIS A 32 4.85 -10.15 -7.35
CA HIS A 32 3.44 -10.39 -7.08
C HIS A 32 2.61 -9.16 -6.74
N PHE A 33 3.15 -8.11 -6.09
CA PHE A 33 2.32 -7.01 -5.57
C PHE A 33 3.03 -5.65 -5.58
N GLU A 34 2.40 -4.69 -6.23
CA GLU A 34 2.73 -3.27 -6.15
C GLU A 34 1.62 -2.57 -5.37
N THR A 35 1.96 -1.82 -4.33
CA THR A 35 0.99 -1.01 -3.58
C THR A 35 1.42 0.44 -3.60
N LEU A 36 0.53 1.29 -4.09
CA LEU A 36 0.68 2.74 -4.04
C LEU A 36 0.27 3.23 -2.64
N ILE A 37 1.16 3.98 -1.99
CA ILE A 37 0.97 4.53 -0.65
C ILE A 37 1.40 5.99 -0.64
N ILE A 38 0.97 6.71 0.39
CA ILE A 38 1.63 7.96 0.78
C ILE A 38 2.67 7.60 1.84
N TYR A 39 3.88 8.14 1.73
CA TYR A 39 4.93 7.98 2.74
C TYR A 39 5.60 9.33 2.99
N LYS A 40 5.46 9.84 4.22
CA LYS A 40 6.01 11.15 4.63
C LYS A 40 5.66 12.27 3.65
N GLY A 41 4.40 12.32 3.21
CA GLY A 41 3.90 13.33 2.27
C GLY A 41 4.23 13.10 0.79
N LYS A 42 5.03 12.08 0.45
CA LYS A 42 5.36 11.75 -0.94
C LYS A 42 4.58 10.54 -1.43
N VAL A 43 4.32 10.51 -2.74
CA VAL A 43 3.76 9.32 -3.40
C VAL A 43 4.85 8.25 -3.43
N ALA A 44 4.52 7.05 -2.99
CA ALA A 44 5.45 5.93 -2.96
C ALA A 44 4.82 4.62 -3.42
N ILE A 45 5.65 3.74 -3.97
CA ILE A 45 5.29 2.39 -4.40
C ILE A 45 6.11 1.40 -3.60
N VAL A 46 5.41 0.43 -3.03
CA VAL A 46 6.03 -0.70 -2.35
C VAL A 46 6.02 -1.91 -3.27
N THR A 47 7.20 -2.48 -3.51
CA THR A 47 7.36 -3.76 -4.20
C THR A 47 7.88 -4.82 -3.25
N LYS A 48 7.53 -6.08 -3.52
CA LYS A 48 7.94 -7.23 -2.72
C LYS A 48 8.64 -8.27 -3.60
N SER A 49 9.84 -8.68 -3.20
CA SER A 49 10.55 -9.80 -3.81
C SER A 49 10.00 -11.15 -3.34
N ALA A 50 10.36 -12.22 -4.05
CA ALA A 50 10.07 -13.59 -3.62
C ALA A 50 10.68 -13.94 -2.25
N SER A 51 11.75 -13.24 -1.85
CA SER A 51 12.47 -13.46 -0.59
C SER A 51 11.97 -12.59 0.58
N PHE A 52 10.69 -12.18 0.52
CA PHE A 52 10.01 -11.33 1.51
C PHE A 52 10.74 -10.00 1.83
N LYS A 53 11.54 -9.51 0.86
CA LYS A 53 12.17 -8.20 0.94
C LYS A 53 11.27 -7.16 0.29
N PHE A 54 10.99 -6.11 1.01
CA PHE A 54 10.22 -4.96 0.57
C PHE A 54 11.16 -3.86 0.12
N TYR A 55 10.78 -3.18 -0.96
CA TYR A 55 11.45 -1.99 -1.46
C TYR A 55 10.42 -0.88 -1.58
N VAL A 56 10.75 0.29 -1.04
CA VAL A 56 9.90 1.47 -1.10
C VAL A 56 10.57 2.48 -2.02
N TRP A 57 9.85 2.82 -3.08
CA TRP A 57 10.26 3.78 -4.07
C TRP A 57 9.39 5.01 -3.91
N ALA A 58 9.97 6.18 -3.74
CA ALA A 58 9.22 7.43 -3.67
C ALA A 58 9.53 8.28 -4.90
N ILE A 59 8.53 9.06 -5.30
CA ILE A 59 8.65 10.11 -6.30
C ILE A 59 8.37 11.44 -5.62
N ASP A 60 9.22 12.41 -5.90
CA ASP A 60 8.99 13.79 -5.47
C ASP A 60 8.19 14.51 -6.57
N GLN A 61 7.00 14.99 -6.22
CA GLN A 61 6.10 15.63 -7.18
C GLN A 61 6.51 17.08 -7.50
N ASP A 62 7.36 17.68 -6.68
CA ASP A 62 7.84 19.04 -6.86
C ASP A 62 9.24 19.08 -7.49
N ALA A 63 9.90 17.92 -7.61
CA ALA A 63 11.22 17.82 -8.23
C ALA A 63 11.14 17.87 -9.76
N GLN A 64 12.01 18.65 -10.38
CA GLN A 64 12.05 18.87 -11.83
C GLN A 64 12.06 17.57 -12.66
N ASN A 65 12.82 16.55 -12.23
CA ASN A 65 13.01 15.32 -12.99
C ASN A 65 11.98 14.22 -12.66
N HIS A 66 11.16 14.39 -11.62
CA HIS A 66 10.15 13.41 -11.18
C HIS A 66 10.67 11.96 -11.17
N GLU A 67 11.86 11.74 -10.61
CA GLU A 67 12.50 10.43 -10.62
C GLU A 67 12.07 9.55 -9.44
N TRP A 68 11.94 8.25 -9.70
CA TRP A 68 11.71 7.25 -8.65
C TRP A 68 13.01 6.87 -7.95
N LEU A 69 13.06 7.13 -6.65
CA LEU A 69 14.19 6.82 -5.78
C LEU A 69 13.82 5.75 -4.76
N MET A 70 14.68 4.73 -4.62
CA MET A 70 14.52 3.75 -3.54
C MET A 70 14.97 4.41 -2.24
N ILE A 71 14.03 4.56 -1.30
CA ILE A 71 14.29 5.25 -0.03
C ILE A 71 14.46 4.26 1.12
N ILE A 72 13.83 3.09 1.05
CA ILE A 72 13.82 2.09 2.12
C ILE A 72 13.86 0.70 1.52
N SER A 73 14.59 -0.21 2.18
CA SER A 73 14.44 -1.64 2.00
C SER A 73 14.42 -2.35 3.34
N PHE A 74 13.51 -3.29 3.53
CA PHE A 74 13.41 -4.08 4.75
C PHE A 74 12.93 -5.50 4.44
N ARG A 75 13.05 -6.41 5.41
CA ARG A 75 12.63 -7.80 5.28
C ARG A 75 11.78 -8.21 6.47
N ILE A 76 10.67 -8.88 6.20
CA ILE A 76 9.82 -9.47 7.24
C ILE A 76 9.70 -10.96 6.95
N LEU A 77 10.21 -11.79 7.86
CA LEU A 77 10.32 -13.24 7.69
C LEU A 77 9.09 -14.02 8.19
N THR A 78 8.18 -13.35 8.89
CA THR A 78 7.15 -14.03 9.69
C THR A 78 6.09 -14.68 8.81
N ARG A 79 5.50 -13.94 7.85
CA ARG A 79 4.32 -14.36 7.08
C ARG A 79 4.23 -13.69 5.70
N SER A 80 3.33 -14.19 4.85
CA SER A 80 3.01 -13.55 3.56
C SER A 80 2.19 -12.28 3.75
N LEU A 81 2.89 -11.22 4.16
CA LEU A 81 2.35 -9.88 4.35
C LEU A 81 2.52 -9.01 3.10
N ARG A 82 1.69 -7.98 3.01
CA ARG A 82 1.80 -6.87 2.07
C ARG A 82 1.73 -5.57 2.84
N VAL A 83 2.47 -4.56 2.40
CA VAL A 83 2.24 -3.20 2.87
C VAL A 83 0.97 -2.69 2.24
N ILE A 84 0.06 -2.17 3.07
CA ILE A 84 -1.24 -1.64 2.63
C ILE A 84 -1.37 -0.14 2.83
N GLY A 85 -0.44 0.45 3.58
CA GLY A 85 -0.44 1.88 3.89
C GLY A 85 0.67 2.24 4.86
N THR A 86 0.64 3.48 5.32
CA THR A 86 1.53 3.99 6.36
C THR A 86 0.74 4.77 7.39
N THR A 87 1.30 4.87 8.59
CA THR A 87 0.82 5.78 9.64
C THR A 87 1.39 7.18 9.42
N HIS A 88 0.84 8.19 10.10
CA HIS A 88 1.40 9.55 10.09
C HIS A 88 2.84 9.63 10.63
N THR A 89 3.26 8.69 11.48
CA THR A 89 4.64 8.56 11.99
C THR A 89 5.60 7.94 10.97
N GLY A 90 5.09 7.42 9.85
CA GLY A 90 5.87 6.73 8.84
C GLY A 90 6.12 5.25 9.14
N GLU A 91 5.32 4.64 10.01
CA GLU A 91 5.33 3.18 10.18
C GLU A 91 4.56 2.53 9.03
N PHE A 92 5.03 1.39 8.55
CA PHE A 92 4.32 0.62 7.54
C PHE A 92 3.23 -0.22 8.18
N ILE A 93 2.04 -0.17 7.59
CA ILE A 93 0.92 -1.04 7.96
C ILE A 93 0.98 -2.25 7.05
N LEU A 94 1.09 -3.42 7.65
CA LEU A 94 1.18 -4.70 6.96
C LEU A 94 -0.05 -5.53 7.22
N ALA A 95 -0.55 -6.17 6.17
CA ALA A 95 -1.68 -7.07 6.25
C ALA A 95 -1.47 -8.33 5.41
N PRO A 96 -2.11 -9.45 5.78
CA PRO A 96 -2.08 -10.69 5.01
C PRO A 96 -2.57 -10.48 3.58
N SER A 97 -1.98 -11.19 2.63
CA SER A 97 -2.52 -11.28 1.26
C SER A 97 -3.87 -11.99 1.19
N SER A 98 -4.15 -12.83 2.19
CA SER A 98 -5.34 -13.66 2.32
C SER A 98 -5.62 -13.83 3.81
N TYR A 99 -6.85 -13.61 4.24
CA TYR A 99 -7.26 -13.80 5.63
C TYR A 99 -7.71 -15.26 5.81
N SER A 100 -7.10 -15.94 6.77
CA SER A 100 -7.61 -17.19 7.36
C SER A 100 -8.26 -16.87 8.72
N ASP A 101 -8.51 -17.88 9.54
CA ASP A 101 -9.18 -17.75 10.85
C ASP A 101 -8.52 -16.73 11.80
N ASP A 102 -7.22 -16.46 11.60
CA ASP A 102 -6.48 -15.41 12.31
C ASP A 102 -6.34 -14.16 11.43
N VAL A 103 -7.08 -13.09 11.78
CA VAL A 103 -6.85 -11.76 11.21
C VAL A 103 -5.82 -11.03 12.03
N TYR A 104 -4.76 -10.56 11.38
CA TYR A 104 -3.74 -9.76 12.02
C TYR A 104 -3.35 -8.59 11.11
N VAL A 105 -3.00 -7.47 11.73
CA VAL A 105 -2.35 -6.34 11.09
C VAL A 105 -1.05 -6.12 11.85
N ALA A 106 0.03 -5.79 11.16
CA ALA A 106 1.29 -5.48 11.80
C ALA A 106 1.73 -4.05 11.48
N HIS A 107 2.37 -3.40 12.44
CA HIS A 107 3.06 -2.14 12.26
C HIS A 107 4.55 -2.43 12.20
N TYR A 108 5.25 -1.83 11.24
CA TYR A 108 6.69 -1.92 11.12
C TYR A 108 7.30 -0.54 11.04
N ASN A 109 8.19 -0.22 11.97
CA ASN A 109 8.92 1.03 11.99
C ASN A 109 10.29 0.83 11.33
N PRO A 110 10.53 1.40 10.13
CA PRO A 110 11.82 1.24 9.44
C PRO A 110 12.98 1.97 10.12
N GLY A 111 12.70 2.97 10.96
CA GLY A 111 13.73 3.74 11.66
C GLY A 111 14.27 3.03 12.90
N THR A 112 13.41 2.34 13.64
CA THR A 112 13.79 1.56 14.83
C THR A 112 13.95 0.07 14.55
N ASN A 113 13.56 -0.39 13.35
CA ASN A 113 13.44 -1.81 13.01
C ASN A 113 12.48 -2.57 13.96
N ASP A 114 11.50 -1.86 14.52
CA ASP A 114 10.50 -2.44 15.42
C ASP A 114 9.33 -3.03 14.62
N TYR A 115 8.82 -4.16 15.07
CA TYR A 115 7.75 -4.91 14.43
C TYR A 115 6.74 -5.36 15.47
N ARG A 116 5.50 -4.89 15.34
CA ARG A 116 4.42 -5.18 16.27
C ARG A 116 3.21 -5.75 15.54
N GLU A 117 2.82 -6.97 15.91
CA GLU A 117 1.58 -7.59 15.42
C GLU A 117 0.40 -7.26 16.34
N ILE A 118 -0.74 -6.98 15.72
CA ILE A 118 -2.03 -6.79 16.38
C ILE A 118 -2.94 -7.89 15.87
N LYS A 119 -3.27 -8.84 16.74
CA LYS A 119 -4.16 -9.96 16.43
C LYS A 119 -5.60 -9.57 16.73
N PHE A 120 -6.49 -9.82 15.77
CA PHE A 120 -7.93 -9.69 15.91
C PHE A 120 -8.57 -11.07 15.89
N MET A 121 -9.42 -11.34 16.88
CA MET A 121 -10.23 -12.55 16.88
C MET A 121 -11.55 -12.24 16.16
N ILE A 122 -11.71 -12.71 14.92
CA ILE A 122 -12.97 -12.57 14.20
C ILE A 122 -13.74 -13.88 14.36
N THR A 123 -14.91 -13.80 14.99
CA THR A 123 -15.65 -15.00 15.43
C THR A 123 -16.20 -15.84 14.27
N LYS A 124 -16.31 -15.28 13.06
CA LYS A 124 -16.74 -15.98 11.83
C LYS A 124 -16.18 -15.29 10.58
N LEU A 125 -15.11 -15.83 9.99
CA LEU A 125 -14.81 -15.62 8.57
C LEU A 125 -15.09 -16.93 7.83
N SER A 126 -15.80 -16.86 6.71
CA SER A 126 -15.88 -18.02 5.80
C SER A 126 -14.45 -18.37 5.34
N PRO A 127 -14.04 -19.66 5.34
CA PRO A 127 -12.63 -20.05 5.30
C PRO A 127 -11.83 -19.68 4.02
N HIS A 128 -12.43 -19.00 3.04
CA HIS A 128 -11.81 -18.71 1.75
C HIS A 128 -12.23 -17.35 1.20
N CYS A 129 -12.25 -16.32 2.03
CA CYS A 129 -12.49 -14.97 1.56
C CYS A 129 -11.17 -14.31 1.14
N TYR A 130 -10.93 -14.22 -0.18
CA TYR A 130 -9.97 -13.31 -0.81
C TYR A 130 -10.42 -11.83 -0.64
N ARG A 131 -10.77 -11.41 0.57
CA ARG A 131 -11.16 -10.04 0.85
C ARG A 131 -9.90 -9.24 1.11
N ARG A 132 -9.62 -8.25 0.26
CA ARG A 132 -8.70 -7.16 0.62
C ARG A 132 -9.35 -6.40 1.78
N ALA A 133 -8.80 -6.48 2.98
CA ALA A 133 -9.19 -5.54 4.02
C ALA A 133 -8.53 -4.20 3.70
N MET A 134 -9.35 -3.16 3.65
CA MET A 134 -8.85 -1.79 3.70
C MET A 134 -8.67 -1.45 5.18
N VAL A 135 -7.42 -1.36 5.63
CA VAL A 135 -7.12 -0.90 6.99
C VAL A 135 -6.79 0.58 6.88
N PHE A 136 -7.61 1.40 7.51
CA PHE A 136 -7.34 2.81 7.69
C PHE A 136 -6.59 2.95 9.02
N SER A 137 -5.39 3.53 9.01
CA SER A 137 -4.65 3.83 10.24
C SER A 137 -5.29 4.98 11.02
N ASP A 138 -5.99 5.85 10.31
CA ASP A 138 -6.67 6.98 10.92
C ASP A 138 -8.09 6.54 11.25
N TYR A 139 -8.52 6.82 12.48
CA TYR A 139 -9.89 6.62 12.92
C TYR A 139 -10.81 7.49 12.06
N LEU A 140 -11.32 6.91 10.98
CA LEU A 140 -12.36 7.51 10.16
C LEU A 140 -13.70 7.10 10.77
N GLU A 141 -14.22 7.96 11.63
CA GLU A 141 -15.51 7.78 12.32
C GLU A 141 -16.70 7.63 11.33
N ASN A 142 -16.50 7.89 10.03
CA ASN A 142 -17.54 7.92 9.01
C ASN A 142 -17.13 7.29 7.66
N VAL A 143 -16.76 6.00 7.63
CA VAL A 143 -16.64 5.27 6.36
C VAL A 143 -17.88 4.40 6.14
N ARG A 144 -18.75 4.79 5.20
CA ARG A 144 -19.92 4.00 4.80
C ARG A 144 -19.73 3.45 3.40
N LEU A 145 -19.86 2.13 3.24
CA LEU A 145 -19.87 1.50 1.92
C LEU A 145 -21.21 1.84 1.23
N MET A 146 -21.16 2.66 0.18
CA MET A 146 -22.34 3.05 -0.60
C MET A 146 -22.36 2.30 -1.93
N SER A 147 -23.50 1.71 -2.29
CA SER A 147 -23.70 1.12 -3.62
C SER A 147 -24.16 2.20 -4.61
N LYS A 148 -23.92 1.98 -5.91
CA LYS A 148 -24.17 2.92 -7.03
C LYS A 148 -25.58 3.54 -7.11
N ARG A 149 -26.55 3.12 -6.30
CA ARG A 149 -27.92 3.65 -6.28
C ARG A 149 -28.10 4.94 -5.48
N ASN A 150 -27.06 5.42 -4.79
CA ASN A 150 -27.18 6.57 -3.88
C ASN A 150 -26.57 7.88 -4.40
N PHE A 151 -26.29 7.98 -5.71
CA PHE A 151 -25.91 9.25 -6.33
C PHE A 151 -27.13 9.87 -7.02
N MET A 152 -27.95 10.58 -6.23
CA MET A 152 -28.84 11.61 -6.76
C MET A 152 -28.93 12.71 -5.70
N ILE A 153 -28.12 13.75 -5.91
CA ILE A 153 -28.32 15.10 -5.37
C ILE A 153 -28.16 16.02 -6.58
#